data_AF-A0A846HN61-F1
#
_entry.id   AF-A0A846HN61-F1
#
_cell.length_a   1.000
_cell.length_b   1.000
_cell.length_c   1.000
_cell.angle_alpha   90.00
_cell.angle_beta   90.00
_cell.angle_gamma   90.00
#
_symmetry.space_group_name_H-M   'P 1'
#
loop_
_entity.id
_entity.type
_entity.pdbx_description
1 polymer ?
#
loop_
_entity_poly.entity_id
_entity_poly.type
_entity_poly.pdbx_seq_one_letter_code
_entity_poly.pdbx_strand_id
1 'polypeptide(L)'
;MLLLLAPIVPAFAAEPYLPGEIYVGGDQVCFADDLFRAKWWAGPDDRPTDVDLVAQPWETPWERLQAAAPECSGLGGGNQPPIVQLSADPLNLSGGGQIRLSAAGSTDPDGDNLSYRWQQLAPESIQVRFETPNAVETYVSLPEPTATTGYLFEVQVSDGELSRSAQVTITQSRPGDTAGVCPSWDADAVYVGADLVAHAGAIWEAQWWTRGEVPGTTGDWGVWRSAPAGALCADDPDDPTDPTDPADPGNPDQVRLSDLLATEAALTDSPLMASVKASIRTLENAVVERIAPGAATNPANVQRVERLVSAADWDDFFPRRAAEYSYSNFLRGVGKFPAFCGDYNDGRDAEAICRKALATMFAHFTQETGGHTPAWPEPQWRQGLVYLRELGWSETMANGYGLCDPATWQGETWPCALFEPGHPNAGQYKSYFGRGAKQLSYNYNYGPFSAAIFGDVETLLQDPALVADSWLNLASAVFFYVYPQPPKPSMLHALDGSWEPNAHDLAGGLTPGFGVTTQIINGGIECGGSSEHLQSQNRIDYYLAFADALGVPVPEDEVLGCANMQRFDTAGSGALAIYWEQDWSRPNACQLVNYQTAFSALTPGDYVRCVEHWFDVEIIDD
;
A
#
# COMPACT_ATOMS: atom_id res chain seq x y z
N MET A 1 -26.80 40.33 30.95
CA MET A 1 -27.14 39.15 31.77
C MET A 1 -27.85 38.19 30.83
N LEU A 2 -27.25 37.16 30.25
CA LEU A 2 -26.03 36.38 30.49
C LEU A 2 -25.44 36.02 29.11
N LEU A 3 -24.13 36.15 28.90
CA LEU A 3 -23.44 35.59 27.73
C LEU A 3 -23.38 34.06 27.87
N LEU A 4 -23.66 33.33 26.80
CA LEU A 4 -23.31 31.90 26.65
C LEU A 4 -22.24 31.82 25.56
N LEU A 5 -20.99 31.65 26.00
CA LEU A 5 -19.85 31.29 25.17
C LEU A 5 -19.98 29.80 24.79
N ALA A 6 -19.92 29.50 23.49
CA ALA A 6 -19.66 28.15 23.02
C ALA A 6 -18.18 27.80 23.31
N PRO A 7 -17.86 26.54 23.67
CA PRO A 7 -16.50 26.16 24.03
C PRO A 7 -15.60 26.20 22.80
N ILE A 8 -14.42 26.80 22.98
CA ILE A 8 -13.28 26.68 22.07
C ILE A 8 -12.87 25.21 22.10
N VAL A 9 -12.94 24.51 20.97
CA VAL A 9 -12.25 23.21 20.81
C VAL A 9 -10.76 23.53 20.66
N PRO A 10 -9.88 23.03 21.53
CA PRO A 10 -8.45 23.32 21.41
C PRO A 10 -7.90 22.66 20.14
N ALA A 11 -6.91 23.30 19.51
CA ALA A 11 -6.00 22.61 18.60
C ALA A 11 -5.47 21.37 19.33
N PHE A 12 -5.44 20.21 18.67
CA PHE A 12 -4.82 19.01 19.27
C PHE A 12 -3.42 19.42 19.74
N ALA A 13 -3.24 19.44 21.05
CA ALA A 13 -1.92 19.64 21.63
C ALA A 13 -1.09 18.43 21.18
N ALA A 14 0.11 18.67 20.66
CA ALA A 14 1.01 17.59 20.35
C ALA A 14 1.17 16.70 21.60
N GLU A 15 0.91 15.41 21.44
CA GLU A 15 0.91 14.47 22.56
C GLU A 15 2.35 14.09 22.92
N PRO A 16 2.64 13.68 24.16
CA PRO A 16 3.97 13.18 24.50
C PRO A 16 4.36 12.00 23.59
N TYR A 17 5.61 11.97 23.11
CA TYR A 17 6.15 10.78 22.45
C TYR A 17 6.15 9.60 23.42
N LEU A 18 5.68 8.45 22.94
CA LEU A 18 5.54 7.20 23.65
C LEU A 18 6.47 6.16 22.99
N PRO A 19 7.52 5.71 23.69
CA PRO A 19 8.42 4.68 23.18
C PRO A 19 7.67 3.37 22.91
N GLY A 20 7.98 2.73 21.79
CA GLY A 20 7.36 1.47 21.39
C GLY A 20 6.05 1.61 20.61
N GLU A 21 5.47 2.81 20.53
CA GLU A 21 4.33 3.11 19.65
C GLU A 21 4.78 3.31 18.20
N ILE A 22 3.84 3.09 17.28
CA ILE A 22 4.01 3.37 15.87
C ILE A 22 3.40 4.73 15.57
N TYR A 23 4.15 5.58 14.87
CA TYR A 23 3.68 6.89 14.43
C TYR A 23 3.62 6.93 12.91
N VAL A 24 2.52 7.41 12.36
CA VAL A 24 2.33 7.54 10.92
C VAL A 24 2.68 8.94 10.43
N GLY A 25 2.84 9.08 9.11
CA GLY A 25 3.16 10.36 8.50
C GLY A 25 2.16 11.45 8.90
N GLY A 26 2.66 12.50 9.54
CA GLY A 26 1.89 13.66 10.02
C GLY A 26 1.78 13.77 11.53
N ASP A 27 1.96 12.68 12.27
CA ASP A 27 1.82 12.66 13.74
C ASP A 27 2.80 13.62 14.39
N GLN A 28 2.29 14.43 15.32
CA GLN A 28 3.11 15.39 16.07
C GLN A 28 3.24 14.98 17.52
N VAL A 29 4.49 14.91 17.99
CA VAL A 29 4.79 14.51 19.35
C VAL A 29 5.70 15.51 20.04
N CYS A 30 5.47 15.71 21.33
CA CYS A 30 6.38 16.43 22.20
C CYS A 30 7.40 15.45 22.80
N PHE A 31 8.69 15.74 22.69
CA PHE A 31 9.74 14.97 23.33
C PHE A 31 10.86 15.90 23.80
N ALA A 32 11.26 15.81 25.08
CA ALA A 32 12.30 16.67 25.67
C ALA A 32 12.09 18.20 25.42
N ASP A 33 10.86 18.69 25.62
CA ASP A 33 10.40 20.07 25.36
C ASP A 33 10.42 20.53 23.89
N ASP A 34 10.83 19.66 22.97
CA ASP A 34 10.80 19.91 21.53
C ASP A 34 9.55 19.29 20.90
N LEU A 35 9.02 19.94 19.85
CA LEU A 35 7.95 19.44 19.02
C LEU A 35 8.54 18.75 17.79
N PHE A 36 8.13 17.50 17.57
CA PHE A 36 8.51 16.70 16.43
C PHE A 36 7.31 16.30 15.60
N ARG A 37 7.57 15.92 14.35
CA ARG A 37 6.60 15.31 13.45
C ARG A 37 7.20 14.06 12.80
N ALA A 38 6.42 12.98 12.74
CA ALA A 38 6.73 11.84 11.90
C ALA A 38 6.48 12.24 10.43
N LYS A 39 7.51 12.20 9.58
CA LYS A 39 7.45 12.54 8.15
C LYS A 39 6.84 11.41 7.31
N TRP A 40 6.94 10.19 7.82
CA TRP A 40 6.33 8.96 7.33
C TRP A 40 6.24 8.00 8.52
N TRP A 41 6.11 6.71 8.27
CA TRP A 41 6.13 5.67 9.30
C TRP A 41 7.38 5.72 10.19
N ALA A 42 7.20 5.96 11.49
CA ALA A 42 8.21 5.77 12.52
C ALA A 42 7.89 4.51 13.31
N GLY A 43 8.81 3.55 13.26
CA GLY A 43 8.67 2.28 13.96
C GLY A 43 8.92 2.37 15.46
N PRO A 44 8.66 1.28 16.19
CA PRO A 44 8.84 1.23 17.65
C PRO A 44 10.25 1.57 18.15
N ASP A 45 11.26 1.38 17.29
CA ASP A 45 12.67 1.65 17.57
C ASP A 45 13.15 3.05 17.13
N ASP A 46 12.34 3.78 16.35
CA ASP A 46 12.70 5.09 15.80
C ASP A 46 12.36 6.22 16.79
N ARG A 47 13.38 6.97 17.23
CA ARG A 47 13.22 8.01 18.28
C ARG A 47 13.22 9.43 17.69
N PRO A 48 12.41 10.36 18.23
CA PRO A 48 12.43 11.75 17.80
C PRO A 48 13.81 12.41 17.87
N THR A 49 14.67 12.01 18.82
CA THR A 49 16.06 12.51 18.92
C THR A 49 17.00 11.98 17.84
N ASP A 50 16.60 11.00 17.03
CA ASP A 50 17.44 10.49 15.95
C ASP A 50 17.71 11.57 14.89
N VAL A 51 16.88 12.64 14.85
CA VAL A 51 17.17 13.85 14.06
C VAL A 51 18.52 14.49 14.36
N ASP A 52 19.08 14.28 15.56
CA ASP A 52 20.39 14.82 15.95
C ASP A 52 21.53 13.84 15.68
N LEU A 53 21.22 12.58 15.36
CA LEU A 53 22.18 11.50 15.11
C LEU A 53 22.45 11.27 13.63
N VAL A 54 21.52 11.67 12.77
CA VAL A 54 21.62 11.48 11.32
C VAL A 54 22.32 12.65 10.61
N ALA A 55 23.01 12.34 9.51
CA ALA A 55 23.69 13.37 8.73
C ALA A 55 22.74 14.09 7.77
N GLN A 56 21.65 13.43 7.38
CA GLN A 56 20.65 13.98 6.47
C GLN A 56 19.23 13.84 7.05
N PRO A 57 18.35 14.84 6.89
CA PRO A 57 17.01 14.83 7.47
C PRO A 57 16.14 13.64 7.06
N TRP A 58 16.41 12.94 5.96
CA TRP A 58 15.62 11.79 5.50
C TRP A 58 16.09 10.42 6.04
N GLU A 59 17.15 10.37 6.85
CA GLU A 59 17.66 9.11 7.42
C GLU A 59 16.92 8.68 8.70
N THR A 60 16.00 9.52 9.18
CA THR A 60 15.12 9.28 10.33
C THR A 60 13.69 9.59 9.89
N PRO A 61 12.67 8.88 10.40
CA PRO A 61 11.28 9.26 10.14
C PRO A 61 10.88 10.57 10.84
N TRP A 62 11.65 11.06 11.80
CA TRP A 62 11.30 12.23 12.59
C TRP A 62 11.81 13.56 12.00
N GLU A 63 11.05 14.64 12.19
CA GLU A 63 11.44 16.02 11.92
C GLU A 63 11.20 16.86 13.17
N ARG A 64 12.22 17.61 13.63
CA ARG A 64 12.03 18.61 14.69
C ARG A 64 11.35 19.84 14.10
N LEU A 65 10.07 20.05 14.43
CA LEU A 65 9.31 21.21 14.00
C LEU A 65 9.68 22.45 14.80
N GLN A 66 9.87 22.31 16.11
CA GLN A 66 10.20 23.44 16.98
C GLN A 66 11.01 22.99 18.20
N ALA A 67 12.17 23.60 18.40
CA ALA A 67 12.93 23.42 19.64
C ALA A 67 12.33 24.26 20.77
N ALA A 68 12.28 23.73 21.99
CA ALA A 68 11.70 24.38 23.17
C ALA A 68 10.30 24.95 22.89
N ALA A 69 9.41 24.13 22.34
CA ALA A 69 8.07 24.54 21.95
C ALA A 69 7.24 24.89 23.20
N PRO A 70 6.60 26.08 23.26
CA PRO A 70 5.74 26.47 24.39
C PRO A 70 4.63 25.46 24.70
N GLU A 71 4.09 24.81 23.66
CA GLU A 71 3.11 23.73 23.74
C GLU A 71 3.69 22.43 24.31
N CYS A 72 5.00 22.20 24.15
CA CYS A 72 5.72 21.08 24.73
C CYS A 72 6.35 21.41 26.09
N SER A 73 6.25 22.66 26.54
CA SER A 73 6.86 23.12 27.79
C SER A 73 6.16 22.51 28.99
N GLY A 74 6.84 21.62 29.69
CA GLY A 74 6.28 20.84 30.80
C GLY A 74 5.63 19.52 30.36
N LEU A 75 5.67 19.20 29.06
CA LEU A 75 5.43 17.85 28.51
C LEU A 75 6.75 17.11 28.27
N GLY A 76 7.89 17.80 28.28
CA GLY A 76 9.23 17.21 28.24
C GLY A 76 9.61 16.55 29.55
N GLY A 77 9.32 15.25 29.66
CA GLY A 77 9.65 14.41 30.83
C GLY A 77 8.49 14.22 31.81
N GLY A 78 7.25 14.33 31.34
CA GLY A 78 6.10 13.84 32.10
C GLY A 78 6.04 12.31 32.10
N ASN A 79 5.51 11.74 33.18
CA ASN A 79 5.29 10.30 33.35
C ASN A 79 4.65 9.70 32.08
N GLN A 80 5.33 8.73 31.49
CA GLN A 80 4.96 7.96 30.33
C GLN A 80 4.13 6.77 30.81
N PRO A 81 3.06 6.42 30.08
CA PRO A 81 2.20 5.31 30.47
C PRO A 81 2.97 3.98 30.42
N PRO A 82 2.53 2.97 31.20
CA PRO A 82 3.17 1.67 31.22
C PRO A 82 3.04 0.97 29.87
N ILE A 83 4.12 0.34 29.40
CA ILE A 83 4.09 -0.61 28.29
C ILE A 83 3.62 -1.95 28.86
N VAL A 84 2.43 -2.40 28.47
CA VAL A 84 1.82 -3.63 29.00
C VAL A 84 2.24 -4.84 28.18
N GLN A 85 2.95 -5.78 28.80
CA GLN A 85 3.18 -7.10 28.19
C GLN A 85 2.40 -8.16 28.96
N LEU A 86 1.31 -8.60 28.36
CA LEU A 86 0.41 -9.61 28.89
C LEU A 86 0.76 -11.00 28.34
N SER A 87 0.75 -11.99 29.23
CA SER A 87 0.89 -13.41 28.90
C SER A 87 -0.03 -14.25 29.79
N ALA A 88 -0.43 -15.41 29.29
CA ALA A 88 -1.22 -16.37 30.03
C ALA A 88 -0.74 -17.80 29.78
N ASP A 89 -0.82 -18.65 30.81
CA ASP A 89 -0.38 -20.04 30.75
C ASP A 89 -1.24 -20.95 31.68
N PRO A 90 -1.91 -21.99 31.14
CA PRO A 90 -2.04 -22.30 29.72
C PRO A 90 -3.08 -21.38 29.03
N LEU A 91 -2.93 -21.13 27.73
CA LEU A 91 -3.96 -20.47 26.91
C LEU A 91 -5.18 -21.37 26.66
N ASN A 92 -5.01 -22.68 26.84
CA ASN A 92 -6.05 -23.69 26.67
C ASN A 92 -6.07 -24.63 27.87
N LEU A 93 -7.24 -24.83 28.47
CA LEU A 93 -7.41 -25.69 29.65
C LEU A 93 -8.48 -26.75 29.37
N SER A 94 -8.15 -28.03 29.60
CA SER A 94 -9.12 -29.12 29.54
C SER A 94 -9.62 -29.47 30.95
N GLY A 95 -10.93 -29.40 31.16
CA GLY A 95 -11.58 -29.54 32.47
C GLY A 95 -11.45 -28.30 33.35
N GLY A 96 -11.82 -28.46 34.62
CA GLY A 96 -11.58 -27.47 35.66
C GLY A 96 -10.09 -27.38 35.99
N GLY A 97 -9.62 -26.19 36.38
CA GLY A 97 -8.20 -26.01 36.65
C GLY A 97 -7.83 -24.57 36.92
N GLN A 98 -6.54 -24.30 36.91
CA GLN A 98 -5.98 -23.00 37.23
C GLN A 98 -5.19 -22.47 36.04
N ILE A 99 -5.41 -21.20 35.71
CA ILE A 99 -4.63 -20.46 34.72
C ILE A 99 -3.77 -19.43 35.43
N ARG A 100 -2.56 -19.21 34.93
CA ARG A 100 -1.68 -18.12 35.35
C ARG A 100 -1.80 -16.99 34.34
N LEU A 101 -2.12 -15.80 34.83
CA LEU A 101 -2.07 -14.56 34.06
C LEU A 101 -0.89 -13.73 34.57
N SER A 102 -0.09 -13.18 33.64
CA SER A 102 1.17 -12.52 33.96
C SER A 102 1.37 -11.26 33.13
N ALA A 103 1.60 -10.15 33.83
CA ALA A 103 2.02 -8.88 33.27
C ALA A 103 3.50 -8.58 33.61
N ALA A 104 4.30 -9.63 33.88
CA ALA A 104 5.68 -9.50 34.36
C ALA A 104 6.67 -8.90 33.34
N GLY A 105 6.31 -8.92 32.05
CA GLY A 105 7.08 -8.24 31.00
C GLY A 105 6.76 -6.74 30.89
N SER A 106 5.73 -6.26 31.60
CA SER A 106 5.34 -4.86 31.54
C SER A 106 6.44 -3.98 32.14
N THR A 107 6.73 -2.89 31.45
CA THR A 107 7.76 -1.94 31.87
C THR A 107 7.20 -0.53 31.83
N ASP A 108 7.76 0.31 32.67
CA ASP A 108 7.48 1.73 32.62
C ASP A 108 8.68 2.44 31.95
N PRO A 109 8.47 3.25 30.91
CA PRO A 109 9.57 3.97 30.25
C PRO A 109 10.36 4.92 31.16
N ASP A 110 9.74 5.43 32.23
CA ASP A 110 10.40 6.27 33.24
C ASP A 110 10.98 5.45 34.40
N GLY A 111 10.72 4.14 34.42
CA GLY A 111 11.15 3.22 35.46
C GLY A 111 10.30 3.31 36.72
N ASP A 112 9.09 3.87 36.63
CA ASP A 112 8.16 3.96 37.74
C ASP A 112 7.62 2.59 38.17
N ASN A 113 7.19 2.53 39.43
CA ASN A 113 6.66 1.30 40.00
C ASN A 113 5.24 1.05 39.48
N LEU A 114 5.06 -0.13 38.87
CA LEU A 114 3.78 -0.51 38.31
C LEU A 114 2.83 -1.16 39.33
N SER A 115 1.57 -0.81 39.21
CA SER A 115 0.42 -1.42 39.86
C SER A 115 -0.47 -2.09 38.82
N TYR A 116 -1.17 -3.13 39.24
CA TYR A 116 -1.91 -4.01 38.33
C TYR A 116 -3.35 -4.14 38.81
N ARG A 117 -4.27 -4.35 37.89
CA ARG A 117 -5.65 -4.69 38.18
C ARG A 117 -6.18 -5.65 37.11
N TRP A 118 -6.44 -6.87 37.52
CA TRP A 118 -7.00 -7.91 36.68
C TRP A 118 -8.52 -7.93 36.78
N GLN A 119 -9.18 -8.11 35.63
CA GLN A 119 -10.61 -8.31 35.56
C GLN A 119 -11.00 -9.29 34.45
N GLN A 120 -12.18 -9.89 34.60
CA GLN A 120 -12.81 -10.68 33.56
C GLN A 120 -13.81 -9.79 32.82
N LEU A 121 -13.72 -9.74 31.49
CA LEU A 121 -14.66 -9.01 30.63
C LEU A 121 -15.74 -9.94 30.06
N ALA A 122 -15.40 -11.20 29.77
CA ALA A 122 -16.35 -12.18 29.26
C ALA A 122 -16.01 -13.61 29.72
N PRO A 123 -17.01 -14.53 29.78
CA PRO A 123 -18.44 -14.25 29.70
C PRO A 123 -18.96 -13.67 31.02
N GLU A 124 -19.93 -12.74 30.99
CA GLU A 124 -20.50 -12.17 32.22
C GLU A 124 -21.27 -13.23 33.05
N SER A 125 -21.78 -14.27 32.40
CA SER A 125 -22.58 -15.34 32.99
C SER A 125 -21.81 -16.27 33.94
N ILE A 126 -20.48 -16.35 33.80
CA ILE A 126 -19.61 -17.18 34.62
C ILE A 126 -18.56 -16.28 35.25
N GLN A 127 -18.72 -15.92 36.52
CA GLN A 127 -17.78 -15.05 37.22
C GLN A 127 -16.69 -15.88 37.91
N VAL A 128 -15.44 -15.69 37.50
CA VAL A 128 -14.29 -16.39 38.06
C VAL A 128 -13.61 -15.56 39.15
N ARG A 129 -12.88 -16.23 40.04
CA ARG A 129 -12.19 -15.57 41.15
C ARG A 129 -10.69 -15.50 40.87
N PHE A 130 -10.16 -14.28 40.90
CA PHE A 130 -8.72 -14.00 40.94
C PHE A 130 -8.18 -14.19 42.36
N GLU A 131 -7.07 -14.89 42.51
CA GLU A 131 -6.41 -15.05 43.81
C GLU A 131 -5.83 -13.73 44.32
N THR A 132 -5.10 -13.04 43.45
CA THR A 132 -4.40 -11.78 43.73
C THR A 132 -4.64 -10.77 42.61
N PRO A 133 -5.86 -10.20 42.51
CA PRO A 133 -6.27 -9.37 41.36
C PRO A 133 -5.46 -8.09 41.16
N ASN A 134 -4.59 -7.72 42.10
CA ASN A 134 -3.75 -6.51 41.99
C ASN A 134 -2.24 -6.82 41.94
N ALA A 135 -1.85 -8.07 41.74
CA ALA A 135 -0.45 -8.46 41.62
C ALA A 135 -0.01 -8.48 40.15
N VAL A 136 1.31 -8.36 39.91
CA VAL A 136 1.93 -8.48 38.58
C VAL A 136 1.58 -9.81 37.89
N GLU A 137 1.35 -10.83 38.70
CA GLU A 137 0.85 -12.13 38.28
C GLU A 137 -0.32 -12.54 39.18
N THR A 138 -1.31 -13.19 38.61
CA THR A 138 -2.44 -13.75 39.36
C THR A 138 -2.81 -15.11 38.81
N TYR A 139 -3.46 -15.90 39.65
CA TYR A 139 -4.07 -17.14 39.23
C TYR A 139 -5.58 -17.00 39.24
N VAL A 140 -6.23 -17.69 38.31
CA VAL A 140 -7.67 -17.79 38.21
C VAL A 140 -8.04 -19.27 38.21
N SER A 141 -8.95 -19.66 39.09
CA SER A 141 -9.51 -21.02 39.08
C SER A 141 -10.78 -21.04 38.23
N LEU A 142 -10.74 -21.82 37.16
CA LEU A 142 -11.88 -22.06 36.28
C LEU A 142 -12.62 -23.33 36.74
N PRO A 143 -13.97 -23.28 36.90
CA PRO A 143 -14.76 -24.44 37.31
C PRO A 143 -14.78 -25.52 36.21
N GLU A 144 -15.26 -26.73 36.51
CA GLU A 144 -15.48 -27.74 35.47
C GLU A 144 -16.47 -27.21 34.41
N PRO A 145 -16.09 -27.18 33.12
CA PRO A 145 -16.92 -26.62 32.07
C PRO A 145 -18.03 -27.61 31.67
N THR A 146 -19.24 -27.10 31.44
CA THR A 146 -20.34 -27.89 30.86
C THR A 146 -20.37 -27.85 29.33
N ALA A 147 -19.68 -26.88 28.74
CA ALA A 147 -19.45 -26.69 27.31
C ALA A 147 -18.13 -25.91 27.12
N THR A 148 -17.54 -25.95 25.92
CA THR A 148 -16.35 -25.15 25.62
C THR A 148 -16.66 -23.67 25.80
N THR A 149 -15.81 -22.98 26.56
CA THR A 149 -16.04 -21.59 26.98
C THR A 149 -14.78 -20.76 26.76
N GLY A 150 -14.91 -19.65 26.04
CA GLY A 150 -13.87 -18.62 25.92
C GLY A 150 -14.00 -17.57 27.03
N TYR A 151 -12.94 -17.34 27.79
CA TYR A 151 -12.85 -16.29 28.80
C TYR A 151 -11.98 -15.14 28.27
N LEU A 152 -12.49 -13.92 28.34
CA LEU A 152 -11.70 -12.71 28.05
C LEU A 152 -11.27 -12.07 29.36
N PHE A 153 -9.96 -11.97 29.57
CA PHE A 153 -9.35 -11.30 30.71
C PHE A 153 -8.66 -10.02 30.28
N GLU A 154 -8.66 -9.03 31.16
CA GLU A 154 -7.94 -7.78 30.98
C GLU A 154 -7.04 -7.52 32.19
N VAL A 155 -5.82 -7.01 31.93
CA VAL A 155 -5.01 -6.36 32.95
C VAL A 155 -4.93 -4.87 32.63
N GLN A 156 -5.27 -4.05 33.62
CA GLN A 156 -4.89 -2.64 33.63
C GLN A 156 -3.59 -2.51 34.43
N VAL A 157 -2.57 -1.91 33.81
CA VAL A 157 -1.29 -1.58 34.44
C VAL A 157 -1.22 -0.08 34.60
N SER A 158 -0.80 0.40 35.76
CA SER A 158 -0.71 1.82 36.08
C SER A 158 0.55 2.13 36.87
N ASP A 159 1.27 3.17 36.48
CA ASP A 159 2.41 3.77 37.19
C ASP A 159 1.98 4.66 38.38
N GLY A 160 0.67 4.89 38.56
CA GLY A 160 0.10 5.76 39.59
C GLY A 160 -0.39 7.12 39.06
N GLU A 161 -0.04 7.50 37.84
CA GLU A 161 -0.53 8.69 37.14
C GLU A 161 -1.31 8.32 35.86
N LEU A 162 -0.78 7.42 35.04
CA LEU A 162 -1.37 6.91 33.81
C LEU A 162 -1.64 5.41 33.90
N SER A 163 -2.45 4.91 32.97
CA SER A 163 -2.73 3.48 32.88
C SER A 163 -2.91 3.02 31.44
N ARG A 164 -2.63 1.74 31.22
CA ARG A 164 -2.84 1.02 29.96
C ARG A 164 -3.44 -0.34 30.25
N SER A 165 -4.20 -0.87 29.28
CA SER A 165 -4.82 -2.18 29.40
C SER A 165 -4.35 -3.10 28.29
N ALA A 166 -4.27 -4.40 28.58
CA ALA A 166 -4.11 -5.45 27.59
C ALA A 166 -5.11 -6.57 27.88
N GLN A 167 -5.56 -7.27 26.84
CA GLN A 167 -6.56 -8.32 26.93
C GLN A 167 -6.02 -9.66 26.41
N VAL A 168 -6.48 -10.76 26.99
CA VAL A 168 -6.14 -12.13 26.60
C VAL A 168 -7.36 -13.03 26.65
N THR A 169 -7.52 -13.86 25.62
CA THR A 169 -8.56 -14.89 25.56
C THR A 169 -8.00 -16.24 25.98
N ILE A 170 -8.74 -16.95 26.83
CA ILE A 170 -8.44 -18.30 27.30
C ILE A 170 -9.58 -19.22 26.93
N THR A 171 -9.27 -20.35 26.29
CA THR A 171 -10.29 -21.36 25.98
C THR A 171 -10.28 -22.48 27.01
N GLN A 172 -11.46 -22.80 27.55
CA GLN A 172 -11.65 -23.92 28.45
C GLN A 172 -12.57 -24.97 27.82
N SER A 173 -12.08 -26.19 27.60
CA SER A 173 -12.84 -27.31 26.99
C SER A 173 -13.18 -28.41 28.00
N ARG A 174 -14.15 -29.28 27.67
CA ARG A 174 -14.46 -30.45 28.51
C ARG A 174 -13.27 -31.44 28.53
N PRO A 175 -13.09 -32.23 29.60
CA PRO A 175 -12.09 -33.30 29.62
C PRO A 175 -12.28 -34.28 28.45
N GLY A 176 -11.31 -34.34 27.54
CA GLY A 176 -11.37 -35.19 26.34
C GLY A 176 -11.97 -34.53 25.09
N ASP A 177 -12.32 -33.25 25.17
CA ASP A 177 -12.86 -32.43 24.09
C ASP A 177 -11.74 -31.58 23.47
N THR A 178 -11.52 -31.72 22.16
CA THR A 178 -10.56 -30.91 21.39
C THR A 178 -11.20 -29.72 20.68
N ALA A 179 -12.52 -29.51 20.84
CA ALA A 179 -13.21 -28.38 20.25
C ALA A 179 -12.76 -27.04 20.89
N GLY A 180 -12.40 -26.07 20.05
CA GLY A 180 -12.10 -24.68 20.42
C GLY A 180 -10.62 -24.27 20.58
N VAL A 181 -9.65 -25.17 20.36
CA VAL A 181 -8.21 -24.85 20.50
C VAL A 181 -7.61 -24.30 19.20
N CYS A 182 -7.04 -23.10 19.25
CA CYS A 182 -6.44 -22.46 18.08
C CYS A 182 -5.03 -22.98 17.78
N PRO A 183 -4.69 -23.30 16.52
CA PRO A 183 -3.34 -23.65 16.12
C PRO A 183 -2.39 -22.46 16.34
N SER A 184 -1.12 -22.73 16.69
CA SER A 184 -0.11 -21.66 16.71
C SER A 184 0.15 -21.14 15.30
N TRP A 185 0.32 -19.81 15.14
CA TRP A 185 0.69 -19.24 13.86
C TRP A 185 2.05 -19.77 13.39
N ASP A 186 2.11 -20.16 12.13
CA ASP A 186 3.23 -20.74 11.42
C ASP A 186 3.47 -19.88 10.17
N ALA A 187 4.70 -19.36 10.03
CA ALA A 187 5.06 -18.49 8.92
C ALA A 187 4.98 -19.19 7.55
N ASP A 188 5.09 -20.52 7.54
CA ASP A 188 5.04 -21.30 6.30
C ASP A 188 3.62 -21.76 5.95
N ALA A 189 2.67 -21.66 6.90
CA ALA A 189 1.27 -22.01 6.72
C ALA A 189 0.50 -20.88 6.03
N VAL A 190 -0.51 -21.29 5.27
CA VAL A 190 -1.46 -20.38 4.63
C VAL A 190 -2.68 -20.26 5.53
N TYR A 191 -3.28 -19.07 5.54
CA TYR A 191 -4.48 -18.77 6.30
C TYR A 191 -5.45 -18.02 5.39
N VAL A 192 -6.74 -18.28 5.50
CA VAL A 192 -7.82 -17.64 4.74
C VAL A 192 -8.73 -16.83 5.67
N GLY A 193 -9.67 -16.07 5.10
CA GLY A 193 -10.60 -15.27 5.90
C GLY A 193 -11.32 -16.10 6.98
N ALA A 194 -11.44 -15.51 8.17
CA ALA A 194 -11.95 -16.11 9.41
C ALA A 194 -11.03 -17.17 10.08
N ASP A 195 -9.88 -17.54 9.51
CA ASP A 195 -8.96 -18.46 10.19
C ASP A 195 -8.43 -17.85 11.47
N LEU A 196 -8.49 -18.63 12.55
CA LEU A 196 -8.07 -18.21 13.88
C LEU A 196 -6.76 -18.89 14.28
N VAL A 197 -5.76 -18.10 14.67
CA VAL A 197 -4.44 -18.60 15.09
C VAL A 197 -4.02 -17.99 16.42
N ALA A 198 -3.26 -18.74 17.21
CA ALA A 198 -2.60 -18.24 18.40
C ALA A 198 -1.20 -17.69 18.04
N HIS A 199 -0.96 -16.39 18.28
CA HIS A 199 0.36 -15.77 18.10
C HIS A 199 0.63 -14.72 19.18
N ALA A 200 1.86 -14.72 19.71
CA ALA A 200 2.34 -13.75 20.71
C ALA A 200 1.42 -13.55 21.94
N GLY A 201 0.70 -14.60 22.36
CA GLY A 201 -0.19 -14.56 23.53
C GLY A 201 -1.62 -14.06 23.26
N ALA A 202 -2.00 -13.83 22.00
CA ALA A 202 -3.36 -13.47 21.58
C ALA A 202 -3.88 -14.42 20.48
N ILE A 203 -5.20 -14.42 20.27
CA ILE A 203 -5.84 -15.08 19.13
C ILE A 203 -6.09 -14.04 18.05
N TRP A 204 -5.69 -14.37 16.82
CA TRP A 204 -5.79 -13.52 15.65
C TRP A 204 -6.68 -14.17 14.60
N GLU A 205 -7.53 -13.36 13.98
CA GLU A 205 -8.41 -13.74 12.89
C GLU A 205 -7.85 -13.20 11.57
N ALA A 206 -7.54 -14.10 10.63
CA ALA A 206 -7.20 -13.71 9.28
C ALA A 206 -8.43 -13.09 8.63
N GLN A 207 -8.28 -11.92 8.04
CA GLN A 207 -9.37 -11.22 7.37
C GLN A 207 -9.50 -11.65 5.91
N TRP A 208 -8.42 -12.22 5.35
CA TRP A 208 -8.34 -12.74 4.00
C TRP A 208 -7.10 -13.65 3.88
N TRP A 209 -6.90 -14.22 2.69
CA TRP A 209 -5.76 -15.06 2.39
C TRP A 209 -4.41 -14.41 2.76
N THR A 210 -3.58 -15.11 3.51
CA THR A 210 -2.22 -14.70 3.89
C THR A 210 -1.29 -15.88 4.07
N ARG A 211 0.01 -15.63 3.88
CA ARG A 211 1.11 -16.55 4.18
C ARG A 211 2.33 -15.76 4.59
N GLY A 212 2.94 -16.10 5.73
CA GLY A 212 4.17 -15.46 6.21
C GLY A 212 4.01 -14.04 6.76
N GLU A 213 2.84 -13.41 6.64
CA GLU A 213 2.55 -12.14 7.32
C GLU A 213 2.26 -12.43 8.80
N VAL A 214 3.01 -11.79 9.70
CA VAL A 214 3.00 -12.07 11.14
C VAL A 214 1.78 -11.39 11.80
N PRO A 215 0.96 -12.10 12.60
CA PRO A 215 -0.14 -11.49 13.32
C PRO A 215 0.34 -10.41 14.30
N GLY A 216 -0.33 -9.26 14.29
CA GLY A 216 -0.02 -8.13 15.16
C GLY A 216 1.05 -7.16 14.66
N THR A 217 1.54 -7.30 13.42
CA THR A 217 2.52 -6.37 12.84
C THR A 217 1.92 -5.34 11.86
N THR A 218 0.63 -5.45 11.53
CA THR A 218 -0.02 -4.70 10.44
C THR A 218 -1.20 -3.81 10.90
N GLY A 219 -1.44 -3.68 12.20
CA GLY A 219 -2.50 -2.82 12.78
C GLY A 219 -3.93 -3.31 12.50
N ASP A 220 -4.94 -2.50 12.86
CA ASP A 220 -6.38 -2.87 12.78
C ASP A 220 -6.91 -3.13 11.35
N TRP A 221 -6.11 -2.84 10.34
CA TRP A 221 -6.43 -2.99 8.90
C TRP A 221 -5.52 -3.99 8.19
N GLY A 222 -4.62 -4.62 8.94
CA GLY A 222 -3.80 -5.71 8.45
C GLY A 222 -4.58 -6.99 8.21
N VAL A 223 -3.93 -7.95 7.54
CA VAL A 223 -4.56 -9.26 7.29
C VAL A 223 -4.94 -9.99 8.57
N TRP A 224 -4.34 -9.66 9.71
CA TRP A 224 -4.64 -10.24 11.01
C TRP A 224 -5.32 -9.21 11.92
N ARG A 225 -6.53 -9.53 12.38
CA ARG A 225 -7.22 -8.76 13.42
C ARG A 225 -7.25 -9.49 14.74
N SER A 226 -7.36 -8.74 15.84
CA SER A 226 -7.65 -9.34 17.15
C SER A 226 -9.00 -10.04 17.09
N ALA A 227 -9.02 -11.33 17.40
CA ALA A 227 -10.26 -12.11 17.35
C ALA A 227 -11.27 -11.56 18.38
N PRO A 228 -12.58 -11.54 18.04
CA PRO A 228 -13.61 -11.05 18.95
C PRO A 228 -13.69 -11.87 20.25
N ALA A 229 -14.19 -11.23 21.31
CA ALA A 229 -14.31 -11.84 22.63
C ALA A 229 -15.14 -13.14 22.57
N GLY A 230 -14.51 -14.29 22.86
CA GLY A 230 -15.17 -15.59 22.85
C GLY A 230 -15.06 -16.37 21.54
N ALA A 231 -14.26 -15.91 20.57
CA ALA A 231 -13.94 -16.67 19.36
C ALA A 231 -13.30 -18.02 19.72
N LEU A 232 -13.86 -19.12 19.18
CA LEU A 232 -13.37 -20.48 19.34
C LEU A 232 -12.92 -21.01 17.98
N CYS A 233 -11.81 -21.75 17.96
CA CYS A 233 -11.25 -22.29 16.72
C CYS A 233 -11.96 -23.54 16.16
N ALA A 234 -12.98 -24.06 16.85
CA ALA A 234 -13.88 -25.11 16.36
C ALA A 234 -15.20 -25.11 17.16
N ASP A 235 -16.32 -25.37 16.49
CA ASP A 235 -17.67 -25.44 17.07
C ASP A 235 -18.06 -26.83 17.64
N ASP A 236 -19.09 -26.83 18.49
CA ASP A 236 -19.61 -27.94 19.30
C ASP A 236 -20.24 -29.06 18.43
N PRO A 237 -19.70 -30.29 18.42
CA PRO A 237 -20.17 -31.38 17.56
C PRO A 237 -21.57 -31.92 17.88
N ASP A 238 -22.30 -31.34 18.85
CA ASP A 238 -23.64 -31.77 19.27
C ASP A 238 -24.78 -30.79 18.84
N ASP A 239 -24.54 -29.80 17.97
CA ASP A 239 -25.60 -28.95 17.41
C ASP A 239 -26.31 -29.65 16.21
N PRO A 240 -27.61 -30.03 16.33
CA PRO A 240 -28.34 -30.71 15.26
C PRO A 240 -28.76 -29.78 14.09
N THR A 241 -28.26 -28.54 14.05
CA THR A 241 -28.48 -27.58 12.96
C THR A 241 -27.21 -27.22 12.18
N ASP A 242 -26.11 -27.93 12.42
CA ASP A 242 -24.78 -27.68 11.83
C ASP A 242 -24.61 -28.30 10.41
N PRO A 243 -24.27 -27.50 9.38
CA PRO A 243 -24.00 -27.97 8.01
C PRO A 243 -22.59 -28.58 7.78
N THR A 244 -21.71 -28.64 8.79
CA THR A 244 -20.32 -29.10 8.65
C THR A 244 -20.06 -30.57 9.04
N ASP A 245 -21.11 -31.38 9.26
CA ASP A 245 -20.98 -32.82 9.55
C ASP A 245 -20.25 -33.58 8.41
N PRO A 246 -19.05 -34.15 8.64
CA PRO A 246 -18.30 -34.90 7.64
C PRO A 246 -18.93 -36.26 7.27
N ALA A 247 -20.04 -36.64 7.90
CA ALA A 247 -20.89 -37.75 7.46
C ALA A 247 -21.93 -37.35 6.40
N ASP A 248 -22.02 -36.07 6.00
CA ASP A 248 -22.87 -35.63 4.89
C ASP A 248 -22.17 -35.87 3.53
N PRO A 249 -22.72 -36.74 2.66
CA PRO A 249 -22.09 -37.03 1.39
C PRO A 249 -22.30 -35.87 0.41
N GLY A 250 -21.39 -34.89 0.45
CA GLY A 250 -21.14 -33.91 -0.60
C GLY A 250 -21.86 -32.58 -0.39
N ASN A 251 -21.19 -31.64 0.28
CA ASN A 251 -21.47 -30.22 0.06
C ASN A 251 -20.78 -29.80 -1.27
N PRO A 252 -21.54 -29.43 -2.32
CA PRO A 252 -20.99 -29.00 -3.61
C PRO A 252 -20.22 -27.66 -3.56
N ASP A 253 -20.20 -26.97 -2.42
CA ASP A 253 -19.69 -25.61 -2.27
C ASP A 253 -18.27 -25.53 -1.65
N GLN A 254 -17.62 -26.68 -1.40
CA GLN A 254 -16.23 -26.74 -0.92
C GLN A 254 -15.22 -26.79 -2.08
N VAL A 255 -14.25 -25.87 -2.08
CA VAL A 255 -13.21 -25.76 -3.11
C VAL A 255 -11.83 -25.80 -2.46
N ARG A 256 -10.89 -26.57 -3.04
CA ARG A 256 -9.52 -26.67 -2.52
C ARG A 256 -8.68 -25.48 -2.94
N LEU A 257 -7.94 -24.90 -2.00
CA LEU A 257 -7.03 -23.81 -2.29
C LEU A 257 -5.95 -24.24 -3.31
N SER A 258 -5.40 -25.46 -3.18
CA SER A 258 -4.39 -25.94 -4.12
C SER A 258 -4.90 -26.01 -5.57
N ASP A 259 -6.18 -26.36 -5.78
CA ASP A 259 -6.82 -26.39 -7.09
C ASP A 259 -7.00 -24.98 -7.67
N LEU A 260 -7.37 -24.00 -6.84
CA LEU A 260 -7.51 -22.60 -7.25
C LEU A 260 -6.16 -21.98 -7.63
N LEU A 261 -5.12 -22.21 -6.82
CA LEU A 261 -3.76 -21.76 -7.10
C LEU A 261 -3.18 -22.44 -8.35
N ALA A 262 -3.44 -23.73 -8.55
CA ALA A 262 -3.05 -24.44 -9.76
C ALA A 262 -3.77 -23.88 -10.99
N THR A 263 -5.04 -23.50 -10.85
CA THR A 263 -5.82 -22.87 -11.92
C THR A 263 -5.30 -21.48 -12.27
N GLU A 264 -5.01 -20.64 -11.27
CA GLU A 264 -4.38 -19.33 -11.47
C GLU A 264 -3.04 -19.46 -12.22
N ALA A 265 -2.18 -20.39 -11.77
CA ALA A 265 -0.91 -20.66 -12.42
C ALA A 265 -1.11 -21.10 -13.88
N ALA A 266 -2.04 -22.02 -14.14
CA ALA A 266 -2.33 -22.50 -15.49
C ALA A 266 -2.91 -21.41 -16.42
N LEU A 267 -3.80 -20.56 -15.92
CA LEU A 267 -4.41 -19.47 -16.70
C LEU A 267 -3.42 -18.32 -16.97
N THR A 268 -2.41 -18.15 -16.13
CA THR A 268 -1.37 -17.13 -16.30
C THR A 268 -0.07 -17.64 -16.94
N ASP A 269 0.02 -18.93 -17.28
CA ASP A 269 1.18 -19.54 -17.95
C ASP A 269 1.16 -19.30 -19.47
N SER A 270 1.32 -18.03 -19.86
CA SER A 270 1.54 -17.66 -21.26
C SER A 270 2.78 -16.78 -21.41
N PRO A 271 3.49 -16.85 -22.57
CA PRO A 271 4.64 -15.98 -22.82
C PRO A 271 4.31 -14.49 -22.71
N LEU A 272 3.10 -14.09 -23.13
CA LEU A 272 2.63 -12.72 -23.03
C LEU A 272 2.45 -12.29 -21.57
N MET A 273 1.76 -13.10 -20.77
CA MET A 273 1.56 -12.81 -19.34
C MET A 273 2.90 -12.79 -18.59
N ALA A 274 3.81 -13.72 -18.89
CA ALA A 274 5.16 -13.72 -18.34
C ALA A 274 5.93 -12.44 -18.70
N SER A 275 5.81 -11.95 -19.94
CA SER A 275 6.42 -10.69 -20.36
C SER A 275 5.82 -9.47 -19.64
N VAL A 276 4.50 -9.45 -19.43
CA VAL A 276 3.82 -8.37 -18.71
C VAL A 276 4.19 -8.37 -17.23
N LYS A 277 4.13 -9.52 -16.56
CA LYS A 277 4.60 -9.67 -15.17
C LYS A 277 6.06 -9.28 -15.06
N ALA A 278 6.88 -9.60 -16.07
CA ALA A 278 8.28 -9.23 -16.10
C ALA A 278 8.51 -7.71 -16.14
N SER A 279 7.68 -6.95 -16.87
CA SER A 279 7.87 -5.50 -17.05
C SER A 279 7.47 -4.68 -15.83
N ILE A 280 6.54 -5.17 -15.00
CA ILE A 280 6.06 -4.48 -13.80
C ILE A 280 6.78 -4.88 -12.51
N ARG A 281 7.72 -5.84 -12.57
CA ARG A 281 8.48 -6.28 -11.41
C ARG A 281 9.17 -5.10 -10.75
N THR A 282 9.21 -5.12 -9.42
CA THR A 282 9.85 -4.07 -8.62
C THR A 282 11.04 -4.59 -7.81
N LEU A 283 11.96 -3.69 -7.48
CA LEU A 283 12.97 -3.93 -6.44
C LEU A 283 12.42 -3.57 -5.06
N GLU A 284 12.98 -4.22 -4.03
CA GLU A 284 12.72 -3.88 -2.62
C GLU A 284 13.08 -2.42 -2.32
N ASN A 285 12.24 -1.74 -1.54
CA ASN A 285 12.45 -0.31 -1.22
C ASN A 285 13.79 -0.07 -0.54
N ALA A 286 14.24 -0.97 0.35
CA ALA A 286 15.55 -0.88 0.99
C ALA A 286 16.72 -0.92 -0.03
N VAL A 287 16.57 -1.62 -1.16
CA VAL A 287 17.57 -1.60 -2.25
C VAL A 287 17.50 -0.28 -3.00
N VAL A 288 16.29 0.21 -3.29
CA VAL A 288 16.06 1.45 -4.01
C VAL A 288 16.62 2.65 -3.25
N GLU A 289 16.41 2.73 -1.93
CA GLU A 289 16.86 3.86 -1.12
C GLU A 289 18.38 4.03 -1.10
N ARG A 290 19.13 2.93 -1.29
CA ARG A 290 20.59 2.91 -1.39
C ARG A 290 21.14 3.35 -2.75
N ILE A 291 20.27 3.55 -3.76
CA ILE A 291 20.70 4.04 -5.07
C ILE A 291 21.21 5.47 -4.93
N ALA A 292 22.42 5.69 -5.40
CA ALA A 292 23.07 6.99 -5.42
C ALA A 292 23.84 7.18 -6.72
N PRO A 293 23.96 8.43 -7.23
CA PRO A 293 24.72 8.70 -8.45
C PRO A 293 26.15 8.16 -8.41
N GLY A 294 26.53 7.40 -9.42
CA GLY A 294 27.84 6.78 -9.63
C GLY A 294 28.15 5.57 -8.75
N ALA A 295 27.20 5.09 -7.94
CA ALA A 295 27.45 3.96 -7.06
C ALA A 295 27.62 2.66 -7.86
N ALA A 296 28.73 1.95 -7.64
CA ALA A 296 29.02 0.68 -8.33
C ALA A 296 28.01 -0.44 -8.01
N THR A 297 27.26 -0.30 -6.92
CA THR A 297 26.19 -1.21 -6.49
C THR A 297 24.83 -0.89 -7.14
N ASN A 298 24.72 0.16 -7.96
CA ASN A 298 23.48 0.50 -8.63
C ASN A 298 22.99 -0.66 -9.52
N PRO A 299 21.68 -0.87 -9.63
CA PRO A 299 21.11 -1.84 -10.58
C PRO A 299 21.54 -1.58 -12.02
N ALA A 300 21.55 -2.62 -12.87
CA ALA A 300 22.05 -2.53 -14.25
C ALA A 300 21.32 -1.48 -15.11
N ASN A 301 20.00 -1.35 -14.94
CA ASN A 301 19.21 -0.34 -15.65
C ASN A 301 19.52 1.09 -15.18
N VAL A 302 19.79 1.29 -13.88
CA VAL A 302 20.27 2.56 -13.33
C VAL A 302 21.65 2.90 -13.90
N GLN A 303 22.60 1.96 -13.86
CA GLN A 303 23.92 2.17 -14.44
C GLN A 303 23.86 2.50 -15.94
N ARG A 304 22.89 1.92 -16.67
CA ARG A 304 22.63 2.29 -18.08
C ARG A 304 22.18 3.73 -18.20
N VAL A 305 21.20 4.16 -17.41
CA VAL A 305 20.73 5.56 -17.40
C VAL A 305 21.88 6.51 -17.08
N GLU A 306 22.74 6.18 -16.11
CA GLU A 306 23.88 7.04 -15.73
C GLU A 306 24.91 7.21 -16.85
N ARG A 307 25.05 6.24 -17.77
CA ARG A 307 25.90 6.37 -18.97
C ARG A 307 25.26 7.26 -20.04
N LEU A 308 23.94 7.42 -20.02
CA LEU A 308 23.17 8.12 -21.04
C LEU A 308 22.82 9.54 -20.64
N VAL A 309 22.55 9.77 -19.37
CA VAL A 309 22.15 11.06 -18.79
C VAL A 309 22.91 11.20 -17.49
N SER A 310 23.89 12.10 -17.46
CA SER A 310 24.61 12.46 -16.24
C SER A 310 23.78 13.42 -15.37
N ALA A 311 24.21 13.66 -14.12
CA ALA A 311 23.62 14.70 -13.28
C ALA A 311 23.71 16.10 -13.91
N ALA A 312 24.77 16.37 -14.68
CA ALA A 312 24.92 17.63 -15.41
C ALA A 312 23.93 17.74 -16.57
N ASP A 313 23.69 16.64 -17.29
CA ASP A 313 22.65 16.60 -18.33
C ASP A 313 21.26 16.78 -17.72
N TRP A 314 21.00 16.20 -16.53
CA TRP A 314 19.74 16.43 -15.81
C TRP A 314 19.53 17.90 -15.43
N ASP A 315 20.58 18.57 -14.93
CA ASP A 315 20.55 19.99 -14.64
C ASP A 315 20.37 20.85 -15.90
N ASP A 316 20.98 20.44 -17.02
CA ASP A 316 20.79 21.11 -18.30
C ASP A 316 19.37 20.89 -18.84
N PHE A 317 18.85 19.66 -18.83
CA PHE A 317 17.52 19.35 -19.34
C PHE A 317 16.41 20.00 -18.53
N PHE A 318 16.57 20.08 -17.21
CA PHE A 318 15.53 20.58 -16.29
C PHE A 318 16.08 21.66 -15.33
N PRO A 319 16.47 22.84 -15.83
CA PRO A 319 17.13 23.90 -15.06
C PRO A 319 16.18 24.64 -14.09
N ARG A 320 14.86 24.51 -14.28
CA ARG A 320 13.82 25.15 -13.46
C ARG A 320 12.97 24.18 -12.67
N ARG A 321 13.35 22.91 -12.63
CA ARG A 321 12.59 21.89 -11.91
C ARG A 321 12.44 22.23 -10.43
N ALA A 322 11.36 21.74 -9.81
CA ALA A 322 11.27 21.69 -8.36
C ALA A 322 12.43 20.86 -7.79
N ALA A 323 12.95 21.25 -6.62
CA ALA A 323 14.16 20.65 -6.05
C ALA A 323 13.99 19.15 -5.73
N GLU A 324 12.76 18.75 -5.44
CA GLU A 324 12.29 17.40 -5.14
C GLU A 324 12.45 16.46 -6.34
N TYR A 325 12.43 16.99 -7.57
CA TYR A 325 12.81 16.27 -8.79
C TYR A 325 14.34 16.19 -8.92
N SER A 326 14.99 15.59 -7.95
CA SER A 326 16.43 15.42 -7.95
C SER A 326 16.86 14.29 -8.90
N TYR A 327 18.08 14.37 -9.42
CA TYR A 327 18.67 13.28 -10.21
C TYR A 327 18.76 11.98 -9.40
N SER A 328 19.00 12.05 -8.09
CA SER A 328 18.99 10.87 -7.22
C SER A 328 17.60 10.22 -7.15
N ASN A 329 16.54 11.02 -7.03
CA ASN A 329 15.17 10.51 -7.04
C ASN A 329 14.78 9.95 -8.41
N PHE A 330 15.31 10.53 -9.49
CA PHE A 330 15.16 9.96 -10.82
C PHE A 330 15.77 8.55 -10.91
N LEU A 331 17.02 8.39 -10.48
CA LEU A 331 17.68 7.09 -10.47
C LEU A 331 16.97 6.07 -9.56
N ARG A 332 16.40 6.49 -8.43
CA ARG A 332 15.58 5.64 -7.56
C ARG A 332 14.31 5.17 -8.26
N GLY A 333 13.58 6.08 -8.92
CA GLY A 333 12.40 5.73 -9.72
C GLY A 333 12.73 4.75 -10.84
N VAL A 334 13.84 4.93 -11.54
CA VAL A 334 14.35 3.97 -12.54
C VAL A 334 14.67 2.62 -11.89
N GLY A 335 15.41 2.63 -10.78
CA GLY A 335 15.84 1.41 -10.10
C GLY A 335 14.68 0.59 -9.56
N LYS A 336 13.61 1.23 -9.07
CA LYS A 336 12.41 0.53 -8.60
C LYS A 336 11.80 -0.37 -9.66
N PHE A 337 11.90 -0.03 -10.95
CA PHE A 337 11.33 -0.80 -12.07
C PHE A 337 12.43 -1.27 -13.05
N PRO A 338 13.09 -2.43 -12.81
CA PRO A 338 14.22 -2.91 -13.61
C PRO A 338 13.99 -3.04 -15.12
N ALA A 339 12.74 -3.20 -15.55
CA ALA A 339 12.40 -3.29 -16.97
C ALA A 339 12.55 -1.96 -17.71
N PHE A 340 12.35 -0.82 -17.03
CA PHE A 340 12.61 0.48 -17.62
C PHE A 340 14.12 0.66 -17.81
N CYS A 341 14.55 0.86 -19.06
CA CYS A 341 15.96 0.80 -19.44
C CYS A 341 16.62 -0.53 -19.06
N GLY A 342 15.88 -1.65 -19.11
CA GLY A 342 16.36 -3.00 -18.81
C GLY A 342 17.18 -3.66 -19.91
N ASP A 343 17.70 -4.85 -19.63
CA ASP A 343 18.37 -5.72 -20.61
C ASP A 343 17.37 -6.50 -21.47
N TYR A 344 17.78 -6.84 -22.68
CA TYR A 344 17.02 -7.68 -23.61
C TYR A 344 17.83 -8.90 -24.02
N ASN A 345 17.19 -10.08 -23.96
CA ASN A 345 17.83 -11.37 -24.27
C ASN A 345 17.50 -11.87 -25.69
N ASP A 346 16.79 -11.07 -26.48
CA ASP A 346 16.29 -11.39 -27.82
C ASP A 346 17.03 -10.65 -28.95
N GLY A 347 18.13 -9.96 -28.61
CA GLY A 347 18.98 -9.24 -29.57
C GLY A 347 18.56 -7.79 -29.83
N ARG A 348 17.50 -7.28 -29.18
CA ARG A 348 17.17 -5.85 -29.21
C ARG A 348 18.27 -5.00 -28.56
N ASP A 349 18.47 -3.80 -29.10
CA ASP A 349 19.45 -2.85 -28.58
C ASP A 349 18.91 -2.11 -27.35
N ALA A 350 19.29 -2.61 -26.16
CA ALA A 350 18.89 -2.06 -24.88
C ALA A 350 19.28 -0.59 -24.69
N GLU A 351 20.43 -0.16 -25.24
CA GLU A 351 20.87 1.23 -25.09
C GLU A 351 20.05 2.15 -25.99
N ALA A 352 19.81 1.77 -27.25
CA ALA A 352 18.97 2.54 -28.16
C ALA A 352 17.53 2.66 -27.66
N ILE A 353 16.96 1.57 -27.15
CA ILE A 353 15.62 1.56 -26.55
C ILE A 353 15.58 2.46 -25.30
N CYS A 354 16.60 2.41 -24.44
CA CYS A 354 16.66 3.26 -23.26
C CYS A 354 16.76 4.76 -23.64
N ARG A 355 17.59 5.13 -24.62
CA ARG A 355 17.64 6.52 -25.12
C ARG A 355 16.27 7.00 -25.59
N LYS A 356 15.56 6.18 -26.37
CA LYS A 356 14.22 6.50 -26.87
C LYS A 356 13.20 6.60 -25.71
N ALA A 357 13.24 5.68 -24.75
CA ALA A 357 12.37 5.72 -23.57
C ALA A 357 12.60 6.97 -22.72
N LEU A 358 13.85 7.38 -22.52
CA LEU A 358 14.20 8.62 -21.82
C LEU A 358 13.68 9.85 -22.59
N ALA A 359 13.89 9.92 -23.91
CA ALA A 359 13.40 11.03 -24.73
C ALA A 359 11.88 11.15 -24.69
N THR A 360 11.17 10.02 -24.84
CA THR A 360 9.71 9.96 -24.76
C THR A 360 9.23 10.40 -23.37
N MET A 361 9.81 9.85 -22.32
CA MET A 361 9.44 10.16 -20.93
C MET A 361 9.67 11.65 -20.60
N PHE A 362 10.82 12.22 -20.96
CA PHE A 362 11.15 13.63 -20.70
C PHE A 362 10.25 14.61 -21.46
N ALA A 363 9.87 14.27 -22.69
CA ALA A 363 8.90 15.04 -23.46
C ALA A 363 7.53 15.07 -22.78
N HIS A 364 7.05 13.92 -22.30
CA HIS A 364 5.80 13.85 -21.57
C HIS A 364 5.88 14.57 -20.23
N PHE A 365 6.95 14.40 -19.44
CA PHE A 365 7.17 15.15 -18.19
C PHE A 365 7.04 16.64 -18.43
N THR A 366 7.69 17.11 -19.50
CA THR A 366 7.68 18.53 -19.85
C THR A 366 6.26 19.00 -20.09
N GLN A 367 5.44 18.26 -20.85
CA GLN A 367 4.04 18.60 -21.06
C GLN A 367 3.15 18.49 -19.80
N GLU A 368 3.40 17.54 -18.91
CA GLU A 368 2.59 17.36 -17.69
C GLU A 368 2.88 18.42 -16.62
N THR A 369 4.13 18.85 -16.50
CA THR A 369 4.61 19.57 -15.31
C THR A 369 5.36 20.86 -15.64
N GLY A 370 5.42 21.23 -16.91
CA GLY A 370 6.29 22.30 -17.36
C GLY A 370 5.71 23.71 -17.25
N GLY A 371 6.60 24.70 -17.34
CA GLY A 371 6.22 26.12 -17.34
C GLY A 371 5.49 26.58 -18.61
N HIS A 372 5.75 25.93 -19.75
CA HIS A 372 5.14 26.20 -21.07
C HIS A 372 5.11 27.67 -21.49
N THR A 373 6.11 28.45 -21.10
CA THR A 373 6.08 29.91 -21.27
C THR A 373 7.20 30.39 -22.19
N PRO A 374 6.89 31.18 -23.22
CA PRO A 374 7.91 31.84 -24.03
C PRO A 374 8.60 33.00 -23.29
N ALA A 375 8.15 33.35 -22.08
CA ALA A 375 8.71 34.45 -21.30
C ALA A 375 10.03 34.10 -20.61
N TRP A 376 10.36 32.81 -20.49
CA TRP A 376 11.61 32.34 -19.90
C TRP A 376 12.72 32.24 -20.96
N PRO A 377 13.99 32.48 -20.59
CA PRO A 377 15.11 32.38 -21.53
C PRO A 377 15.37 30.94 -21.99
N GLU A 378 15.02 29.95 -21.17
CA GLU A 378 15.16 28.53 -21.53
C GLU A 378 14.07 28.13 -22.54
N PRO A 379 14.40 27.35 -23.59
CA PRO A 379 13.42 26.87 -24.54
C PRO A 379 12.39 25.97 -23.84
N GLN A 380 11.15 25.93 -24.32
CA GLN A 380 10.05 25.24 -23.63
C GLN A 380 10.29 23.75 -23.36
N TRP A 381 11.05 23.05 -24.23
CA TRP A 381 11.41 21.65 -24.00
C TRP A 381 12.29 21.44 -22.75
N ARG A 382 12.98 22.49 -22.27
CA ARG A 382 13.75 22.52 -21.01
C ARG A 382 12.97 23.08 -19.83
N GLN A 383 11.66 23.26 -19.95
CA GLN A 383 10.83 23.84 -18.89
C GLN A 383 10.05 22.78 -18.11
N GLY A 384 10.39 21.49 -18.23
CA GLY A 384 9.71 20.41 -17.52
C GLY A 384 10.01 20.36 -16.03
N LEU A 385 9.19 19.59 -15.30
CA LEU A 385 9.34 19.30 -13.88
C LEU A 385 9.24 20.52 -12.96
N VAL A 386 8.55 21.59 -13.40
CA VAL A 386 8.35 22.81 -12.59
C VAL A 386 7.33 22.57 -11.49
N TYR A 387 6.23 21.89 -11.81
CA TYR A 387 5.12 21.67 -10.89
C TYR A 387 5.13 20.25 -10.32
N LEU A 388 5.07 20.15 -8.99
CA LEU A 388 4.93 18.88 -8.26
C LEU A 388 3.46 18.47 -8.08
N ARG A 389 2.58 19.47 -7.99
CA ARG A 389 1.16 19.33 -7.70
C ARG A 389 0.37 20.02 -8.80
N GLU A 390 -0.80 19.48 -9.11
CA GLU A 390 -1.73 20.08 -10.05
C GLU A 390 -2.02 21.54 -9.67
N LEU A 391 -1.93 22.43 -10.67
CA LEU A 391 -2.13 23.86 -10.44
C LEU A 391 -3.54 24.14 -9.90
N GLY A 392 -3.60 24.82 -8.76
CA GLY A 392 -4.85 25.17 -8.08
C GLY A 392 -5.31 24.15 -7.04
N TRP A 393 -4.59 23.05 -6.85
CA TRP A 393 -4.86 22.07 -5.80
C TRP A 393 -3.86 22.12 -4.66
N SER A 394 -4.31 21.68 -3.49
CA SER A 394 -3.50 21.54 -2.29
C SER A 394 -4.01 20.39 -1.43
N GLU A 395 -3.15 19.89 -0.55
CA GLU A 395 -3.46 18.77 0.35
C GLU A 395 -4.66 19.05 1.28
N THR A 396 -4.97 20.32 1.53
CA THR A 396 -6.11 20.70 2.39
C THR A 396 -7.47 20.61 1.68
N MET A 397 -7.50 20.46 0.35
CA MET A 397 -8.76 20.43 -0.39
C MET A 397 -9.39 19.04 -0.35
N ALA A 398 -10.69 18.99 -0.12
CA ALA A 398 -11.44 17.74 0.02
C ALA A 398 -12.32 17.42 -1.19
N ASN A 399 -12.67 16.14 -1.33
CA ASN A 399 -13.60 15.59 -2.31
C ASN A 399 -13.24 15.91 -3.78
N GLY A 400 -11.95 16.11 -4.07
CA GLY A 400 -11.44 16.32 -5.42
C GLY A 400 -10.79 15.06 -5.97
N TYR A 401 -11.08 14.71 -7.23
CA TYR A 401 -10.48 13.56 -7.92
C TYR A 401 -10.55 12.26 -7.11
N GLY A 402 -11.63 11.51 -7.24
CA GLY A 402 -11.74 10.19 -6.62
C GLY A 402 -13.13 9.57 -6.84
N LEU A 403 -13.16 8.26 -7.07
CA LEU A 403 -14.38 7.45 -7.03
C LEU A 403 -14.54 6.93 -5.59
N CYS A 404 -14.87 7.84 -4.68
CA CYS A 404 -14.90 7.59 -3.24
C CYS A 404 -16.22 6.99 -2.73
N ASP A 405 -16.94 6.30 -3.62
CA ASP A 405 -18.21 5.65 -3.27
C ASP A 405 -17.93 4.17 -2.93
N PRO A 406 -17.99 3.77 -1.65
CA PRO A 406 -17.74 2.39 -1.26
C PRO A 406 -18.79 1.41 -1.79
N ALA A 407 -19.92 1.89 -2.34
CA ALA A 407 -20.89 1.04 -3.03
C ALA A 407 -20.47 0.68 -4.46
N THR A 408 -19.40 1.28 -4.97
CA THR A 408 -18.78 0.91 -6.25
C THR A 408 -17.60 0.01 -6.00
N TRP A 409 -17.37 -0.97 -6.88
CA TRP A 409 -16.22 -1.86 -6.74
C TRP A 409 -14.89 -1.09 -6.74
N GLN A 410 -14.80 0.06 -7.43
CA GLN A 410 -13.59 0.90 -7.39
C GLN A 410 -13.36 1.54 -6.02
N GLY A 411 -14.43 2.01 -5.37
CA GLY A 411 -14.35 2.59 -4.03
C GLY A 411 -14.14 1.53 -2.94
N GLU A 412 -14.52 0.29 -3.19
CA GLU A 412 -14.20 -0.86 -2.35
C GLU A 412 -12.74 -1.33 -2.55
N THR A 413 -12.29 -1.42 -3.80
CA THR A 413 -10.94 -1.90 -4.14
C THR A 413 -9.85 -0.87 -3.81
N TRP A 414 -10.15 0.42 -3.98
CA TRP A 414 -9.23 1.54 -3.74
C TRP A 414 -9.91 2.61 -2.89
N PRO A 415 -10.14 2.33 -1.60
CA PRO A 415 -10.93 3.20 -0.74
C PRO A 415 -10.28 4.57 -0.57
N CYS A 416 -11.08 5.62 -0.74
CA CYS A 416 -10.60 6.96 -0.45
C CYS A 416 -10.46 7.16 1.06
N ALA A 417 -9.31 7.66 1.49
CA ALA A 417 -9.07 8.08 2.86
C ALA A 417 -9.92 9.31 3.22
N LEU A 418 -10.35 9.38 4.48
CA LEU A 418 -10.98 10.55 5.06
C LEU A 418 -9.92 11.48 5.65
N PHE A 419 -10.23 12.76 5.73
CA PHE A 419 -9.47 13.65 6.59
C PHE A 419 -9.70 13.28 8.05
N GLU A 420 -8.60 13.20 8.79
CA GLU A 420 -8.58 12.86 10.21
C GLU A 420 -9.36 13.86 11.07
N PRO A 421 -9.88 13.43 12.24
CA PRO A 421 -10.43 14.33 13.24
C PRO A 421 -9.49 15.51 13.53
N GLY A 422 -10.04 16.72 13.61
CA GLY A 422 -9.26 17.95 13.83
C GLY A 422 -8.80 18.67 12.57
N HIS A 423 -8.81 18.02 11.41
CA HIS A 423 -8.63 18.73 10.13
C HIS A 423 -9.87 19.58 9.81
N PRO A 424 -9.74 20.77 9.16
CA PRO A 424 -10.89 21.60 8.78
C PRO A 424 -11.94 20.89 7.91
N ASN A 425 -11.53 19.82 7.21
CA ASN A 425 -12.39 18.97 6.37
C ASN A 425 -12.58 17.56 6.95
N ALA A 426 -12.41 17.36 8.26
CA ALA A 426 -12.58 16.06 8.92
C ALA A 426 -13.88 15.36 8.50
N GLY A 427 -13.80 14.05 8.22
CA GLY A 427 -14.92 13.26 7.73
C GLY A 427 -15.31 13.49 6.26
N GLN A 428 -14.56 14.31 5.53
CA GLN A 428 -14.62 14.39 4.07
C GLN A 428 -13.45 13.61 3.46
N TYR A 429 -13.59 13.17 2.20
CA TYR A 429 -12.52 12.43 1.52
C TYR A 429 -11.34 13.33 1.15
N LYS A 430 -10.12 12.79 1.28
CA LYS A 430 -8.91 13.38 0.73
C LYS A 430 -9.00 13.46 -0.80
N SER A 431 -8.22 14.37 -1.38
CA SER A 431 -8.22 14.57 -2.83
C SER A 431 -7.04 13.89 -3.53
N TYR A 432 -7.33 13.14 -4.59
CA TYR A 432 -6.31 12.45 -5.41
C TYR A 432 -6.01 13.21 -6.70
N PHE A 433 -5.76 14.52 -6.59
CA PHE A 433 -5.35 15.36 -7.73
C PHE A 433 -3.93 15.02 -8.22
N GLY A 434 -3.53 15.62 -9.35
CA GLY A 434 -2.25 15.34 -10.00
C GLY A 434 -1.03 15.60 -9.11
N ARG A 435 -0.18 14.57 -8.92
CA ARG A 435 1.13 14.71 -8.25
C ARG A 435 2.27 14.05 -9.04
N GLY A 436 3.47 14.59 -8.88
CA GLY A 436 4.69 14.09 -9.51
C GLY A 436 4.75 14.28 -11.03
N ALA A 437 5.77 13.70 -11.65
CA ALA A 437 6.15 13.90 -13.05
C ALA A 437 5.10 13.38 -14.03
N LYS A 438 4.28 12.42 -13.61
CA LYS A 438 3.14 11.90 -14.39
C LYS A 438 1.83 12.66 -14.15
N GLN A 439 1.79 13.52 -13.13
CA GLN A 439 0.53 14.03 -12.57
C GLN A 439 -0.43 12.86 -12.28
N LEU A 440 -0.01 11.94 -11.40
CA LEU A 440 -0.83 10.80 -10.99
C LEU A 440 -2.10 11.32 -10.30
N SER A 441 -3.27 10.90 -10.78
CA SER A 441 -4.58 11.36 -10.31
C SER A 441 -5.55 10.19 -10.13
N TYR A 442 -6.56 10.37 -9.27
CA TYR A 442 -7.59 9.41 -8.87
C TYR A 442 -7.13 8.24 -7.98
N ASN A 443 -7.94 7.90 -6.98
CA ASN A 443 -7.72 6.78 -6.05
C ASN A 443 -7.37 5.45 -6.77
N TYR A 444 -8.05 5.13 -7.87
CA TYR A 444 -7.81 3.92 -8.65
C TYR A 444 -6.49 3.90 -9.44
N ASN A 445 -5.72 4.99 -9.43
CA ASN A 445 -4.32 5.00 -9.88
C ASN A 445 -3.33 5.06 -8.70
N TYR A 446 -3.70 5.75 -7.61
CA TYR A 446 -2.89 5.78 -6.39
C TYR A 446 -2.82 4.40 -5.73
N GLY A 447 -3.93 3.65 -5.68
CA GLY A 447 -3.98 2.31 -5.10
C GLY A 447 -3.04 1.31 -5.79
N PRO A 448 -3.16 1.07 -7.10
CA PRO A 448 -2.24 0.17 -7.81
C PRO A 448 -0.79 0.65 -7.78
N PHE A 449 -0.54 1.97 -7.78
CA PHE A 449 0.80 2.49 -7.60
C PHE A 449 1.33 2.21 -6.19
N SER A 450 0.50 2.37 -5.15
CA SER A 450 0.82 2.01 -3.77
C SER A 450 1.19 0.53 -3.70
N ALA A 451 0.38 -0.35 -4.31
CA ALA A 451 0.63 -1.79 -4.28
C ALA A 451 1.97 -2.14 -4.94
N ALA A 452 2.33 -1.49 -6.05
CA ALA A 452 3.63 -1.69 -6.70
C ALA A 452 4.82 -1.20 -5.85
N ILE A 453 4.61 -0.20 -4.98
CA ILE A 453 5.66 0.40 -4.16
C ILE A 453 5.78 -0.27 -2.79
N PHE A 454 4.66 -0.51 -2.11
CA PHE A 454 4.58 -0.90 -0.69
C PHE A 454 3.98 -2.29 -0.47
N GLY A 455 3.35 -2.89 -1.49
CA GLY A 455 2.64 -4.16 -1.36
C GLY A 455 1.18 -4.02 -0.95
N ASP A 456 0.73 -2.81 -0.62
CA ASP A 456 -0.65 -2.49 -0.23
C ASP A 456 -1.23 -1.32 -1.04
N VAL A 457 -2.56 -1.22 -1.11
CA VAL A 457 -3.23 -0.08 -1.78
C VAL A 457 -3.34 1.16 -0.89
N GLU A 458 -3.20 1.02 0.42
CA GLU A 458 -3.61 2.03 1.40
C GLU A 458 -2.59 3.14 1.60
N THR A 459 -1.30 2.84 1.60
CA THR A 459 -0.23 3.78 1.97
C THR A 459 -0.36 5.11 1.23
N LEU A 460 -0.51 5.07 -0.10
CA LEU A 460 -0.69 6.28 -0.90
C LEU A 460 -2.15 6.76 -0.99
N LEU A 461 -3.12 5.95 -0.58
CA LEU A 461 -4.50 6.41 -0.42
C LEU A 461 -4.64 7.25 0.86
N GLN A 462 -3.94 6.87 1.93
CA GLN A 462 -3.87 7.55 3.20
C GLN A 462 -2.97 8.77 3.14
N ASP A 463 -1.77 8.66 2.55
CA ASP A 463 -0.84 9.78 2.39
C ASP A 463 -0.48 10.03 0.92
N PRO A 464 -1.41 10.62 0.14
CA PRO A 464 -1.16 10.88 -1.27
C PRO A 464 -0.06 11.94 -1.49
N ALA A 465 0.30 12.74 -0.49
CA ALA A 465 1.35 13.75 -0.61
C ALA A 465 2.74 13.13 -0.83
N LEU A 466 2.97 11.90 -0.36
CA LEU A 466 4.21 11.15 -0.59
C LEU A 466 4.59 11.06 -2.07
N VAL A 467 3.60 11.04 -2.97
CA VAL A 467 3.86 11.03 -4.42
C VAL A 467 4.56 12.29 -4.89
N ALA A 468 4.32 13.45 -4.26
CA ALA A 468 5.03 14.69 -4.61
C ALA A 468 6.36 14.80 -3.85
N ASP A 469 6.38 14.45 -2.57
CA ASP A 469 7.44 14.90 -1.65
C ASP A 469 8.60 13.90 -1.51
N SER A 470 8.49 12.71 -2.10
CA SER A 470 9.53 11.67 -2.07
C SER A 470 10.03 11.30 -3.48
N TRP A 471 10.91 10.29 -3.59
CA TRP A 471 11.34 9.78 -4.90
C TRP A 471 10.20 9.17 -5.74
N LEU A 472 9.03 8.98 -5.13
CA LEU A 472 7.80 8.58 -5.83
C LEU A 472 7.35 9.60 -6.87
N ASN A 473 7.82 10.86 -6.80
CA ASN A 473 7.50 11.89 -7.77
C ASN A 473 7.98 11.57 -9.19
N LEU A 474 9.04 10.79 -9.32
CA LEU A 474 9.55 10.28 -10.60
C LEU A 474 9.19 8.82 -10.80
N ALA A 475 9.09 8.03 -9.72
CA ALA A 475 8.71 6.63 -9.82
C ALA A 475 7.28 6.44 -10.34
N SER A 476 6.35 7.34 -10.03
CA SER A 476 4.96 7.29 -10.53
C SER A 476 4.90 7.35 -12.05
N ALA A 477 5.86 8.04 -12.67
CA ALA A 477 5.94 8.12 -14.11
C ALA A 477 6.62 6.89 -14.73
N VAL A 478 7.63 6.32 -14.08
CA VAL A 478 8.22 5.04 -14.49
C VAL A 478 7.20 3.91 -14.35
N PHE A 479 6.43 3.89 -13.25
CA PHE A 479 5.31 2.99 -13.03
C PHE A 479 4.31 3.07 -14.18
N PHE A 480 3.80 4.27 -14.49
CA PHE A 480 2.87 4.45 -15.61
C PHE A 480 3.47 4.01 -16.95
N TYR A 481 4.79 4.16 -17.12
CA TYR A 481 5.49 3.75 -18.32
C TYR A 481 5.43 2.23 -18.55
N VAL A 482 5.63 1.46 -17.48
CA VAL A 482 5.74 -0.01 -17.55
C VAL A 482 4.42 -0.72 -17.29
N TYR A 483 3.52 -0.11 -16.53
CA TYR A 483 2.26 -0.71 -16.09
C TYR A 483 1.18 -0.65 -17.19
N PRO A 484 0.65 -1.80 -17.65
CA PRO A 484 -0.40 -1.81 -18.66
C PRO A 484 -1.76 -1.37 -18.09
N GLN A 485 -2.54 -0.65 -18.89
CA GLN A 485 -3.90 -0.25 -18.53
C GLN A 485 -4.87 -0.56 -19.69
N PRO A 486 -5.29 -1.83 -19.84
CA PRO A 486 -6.26 -2.23 -20.86
C PRO A 486 -7.44 -1.26 -20.94
N PRO A 487 -7.85 -0.83 -22.15
CA PRO A 487 -7.46 -1.39 -23.45
C PRO A 487 -6.10 -0.91 -24.01
N LYS A 488 -5.33 -0.13 -23.25
CA LYS A 488 -4.05 0.43 -23.69
C LYS A 488 -2.91 -0.53 -23.36
N PRO A 489 -1.93 -0.72 -24.28
CA PRO A 489 -0.67 -1.35 -23.92
C PRO A 489 0.10 -0.43 -22.94
N SER A 490 1.12 -0.97 -22.28
CA SER A 490 2.09 -0.11 -21.57
C SER A 490 2.91 0.70 -22.58
N MET A 491 3.38 1.87 -22.18
CA MET A 491 4.26 2.68 -23.03
C MET A 491 5.57 1.95 -23.34
N LEU A 492 6.08 1.14 -22.40
CA LEU A 492 7.26 0.32 -22.63
C LEU A 492 7.06 -0.63 -23.81
N HIS A 493 5.97 -1.41 -23.82
CA HIS A 493 5.70 -2.37 -24.90
C HIS A 493 5.41 -1.67 -26.24
N ALA A 494 4.77 -0.49 -26.19
CA ALA A 494 4.54 0.31 -27.39
C ALA A 494 5.85 0.86 -28.00
N LEU A 495 6.86 1.12 -27.17
CA LEU A 495 8.14 1.70 -27.61
C LEU A 495 9.17 0.64 -27.99
N ASP A 496 9.28 -0.43 -27.21
CA ASP A 496 10.32 -1.44 -27.38
C ASP A 496 9.98 -2.50 -28.45
N GLY A 497 8.79 -2.35 -29.06
CA GLY A 497 8.29 -3.16 -30.16
C GLY A 497 7.64 -4.48 -29.75
N SER A 498 7.47 -4.75 -28.45
CA SER A 498 6.81 -5.99 -28.01
C SER A 498 5.28 -5.95 -28.14
N TRP A 499 4.70 -4.75 -28.25
CA TRP A 499 3.31 -4.60 -28.66
C TRP A 499 3.20 -4.63 -30.19
N GLU A 500 2.47 -5.62 -30.70
CA GLU A 500 2.19 -5.78 -32.12
C GLU A 500 0.73 -5.39 -32.41
N PRO A 501 0.46 -4.20 -33.00
CA PRO A 501 -0.90 -3.77 -33.30
C PRO A 501 -1.60 -4.75 -34.23
N ASN A 502 -2.85 -5.10 -33.92
CA ASN A 502 -3.66 -5.95 -34.77
C ASN A 502 -4.33 -5.14 -35.90
N ALA A 503 -5.11 -5.80 -36.76
CA ALA A 503 -5.79 -5.13 -37.87
C ALA A 503 -6.77 -4.03 -37.43
N HIS A 504 -7.37 -4.16 -36.23
CA HIS A 504 -8.27 -3.16 -35.66
C HIS A 504 -7.49 -1.93 -35.19
N ASP A 505 -6.38 -2.14 -34.47
CA ASP A 505 -5.48 -1.05 -34.05
C ASP A 505 -4.99 -0.25 -35.27
N LEU A 506 -4.51 -0.95 -36.30
CA LEU A 506 -4.03 -0.32 -37.53
C LEU A 506 -5.12 0.44 -38.29
N ALA A 507 -6.35 -0.08 -38.33
CA ALA A 507 -7.50 0.63 -38.91
C ALA A 507 -7.86 1.90 -38.12
N GLY A 508 -7.61 1.89 -36.80
CA GLY A 508 -7.71 3.05 -35.93
C GLY A 508 -6.51 4.00 -36.00
N GLY A 509 -5.50 3.73 -36.83
CA GLY A 509 -4.28 4.54 -36.91
C GLY A 509 -3.33 4.38 -35.72
N LEU A 510 -3.54 3.38 -34.87
CA LEU A 510 -2.71 3.07 -33.71
C LEU A 510 -1.47 2.29 -34.16
N THR A 511 -0.47 3.00 -34.66
CA THR A 511 0.81 2.44 -35.12
C THR A 511 1.95 2.74 -34.15
N PRO A 512 3.01 1.93 -34.10
CA PRO A 512 4.19 2.22 -33.29
C PRO A 512 4.84 3.56 -33.67
N GLY A 513 5.25 4.33 -32.66
CA GLY A 513 5.81 5.68 -32.81
C GLY A 513 5.47 6.57 -31.62
N PHE A 514 6.04 7.77 -31.55
CA PHE A 514 5.78 8.69 -30.45
C PHE A 514 4.29 9.09 -30.30
N GLY A 515 3.53 9.17 -31.40
CA GLY A 515 2.12 9.55 -31.34
C GLY A 515 1.27 8.61 -30.48
N VAL A 516 1.56 7.31 -30.50
CA VAL A 516 0.79 6.32 -29.72
C VAL A 516 1.04 6.49 -28.21
N THR A 517 2.20 7.00 -27.80
CA THR A 517 2.49 7.24 -26.38
C THR A 517 1.70 8.43 -25.84
N THR A 518 1.48 9.46 -26.65
CA THR A 518 0.49 10.53 -26.35
C THR A 518 -0.93 9.96 -26.25
N GLN A 519 -1.31 9.04 -27.15
CA GLN A 519 -2.63 8.40 -27.10
C GLN A 519 -2.84 7.57 -25.82
N ILE A 520 -1.80 6.87 -25.36
CA ILE A 520 -1.83 6.11 -24.10
C ILE A 520 -2.03 7.06 -22.91
N ILE A 521 -1.26 8.15 -22.84
CA ILE A 521 -1.28 9.10 -21.72
C ILE A 521 -2.59 9.88 -21.64
N ASN A 522 -3.01 10.54 -22.72
CA ASN A 522 -4.14 11.48 -22.67
C ASN A 522 -4.96 11.53 -23.96
N GLY A 523 -5.05 10.40 -24.66
CA GLY A 523 -5.73 10.28 -25.94
C GLY A 523 -7.20 10.67 -25.97
N GLY A 524 -7.88 10.56 -24.82
CA GLY A 524 -9.27 10.98 -24.67
C GLY A 524 -9.48 12.48 -24.91
N ILE A 525 -8.43 13.29 -24.73
CA ILE A 525 -8.45 14.76 -24.81
C ILE A 525 -7.62 15.25 -26.00
N GLU A 526 -6.45 14.67 -26.25
CA GLU A 526 -5.45 15.24 -27.17
C GLU A 526 -5.49 14.68 -28.60
N CYS A 527 -6.26 13.62 -28.85
CA CYS A 527 -6.18 12.84 -30.08
C CYS A 527 -7.57 12.56 -30.69
N GLY A 528 -7.61 12.00 -31.91
CA GLY A 528 -8.85 11.69 -32.64
C GLY A 528 -9.54 12.87 -33.32
N GLY A 529 -8.84 14.00 -33.48
CA GLY A 529 -9.31 15.20 -34.18
C GLY A 529 -8.82 15.30 -35.64
N SER A 530 -9.30 16.31 -36.37
CA SER A 530 -8.85 16.54 -37.76
C SER A 530 -7.50 17.27 -37.87
N SER A 531 -6.94 17.72 -36.74
CA SER A 531 -5.66 18.42 -36.63
C SER A 531 -5.02 18.11 -35.28
N GLU A 532 -3.70 18.27 -35.19
CA GLU A 532 -2.98 18.03 -33.94
C GLU A 532 -3.41 19.00 -32.84
N HIS A 533 -3.68 18.47 -31.66
CA HIS A 533 -3.97 19.28 -30.48
C HIS A 533 -2.70 19.99 -30.01
N LEU A 534 -2.81 21.21 -29.47
CA LEU A 534 -1.63 22.01 -29.10
C LEU A 534 -0.72 21.27 -28.10
N GLN A 535 -1.31 20.60 -27.10
CA GLN A 535 -0.57 19.83 -26.09
C GLN A 535 0.15 18.63 -26.72
N SER A 536 -0.46 17.98 -27.72
CA SER A 536 0.21 16.91 -28.47
C SER A 536 1.34 17.48 -29.33
N GLN A 537 1.13 18.62 -29.99
CA GLN A 537 2.20 19.31 -30.73
C GLN A 537 3.37 19.68 -29.83
N ASN A 538 3.11 20.21 -28.64
CA ASN A 538 4.16 20.49 -27.66
C ASN A 538 4.96 19.23 -27.30
N ARG A 539 4.28 18.10 -27.05
CA ARG A 539 4.95 16.81 -26.78
C ARG A 539 5.86 16.41 -27.93
N ILE A 540 5.41 16.58 -29.19
CA ILE A 540 6.21 16.29 -30.39
C ILE A 540 7.46 17.17 -30.41
N ASP A 541 7.29 18.48 -30.21
CA ASP A 541 8.40 19.43 -30.23
C ASP A 541 9.43 19.12 -29.13
N TYR A 542 8.96 18.73 -27.95
CA TYR A 542 9.82 18.34 -26.83
C TYR A 542 10.52 17.00 -27.09
N TYR A 543 9.80 16.02 -27.66
CA TYR A 543 10.38 14.72 -28.03
C TYR A 543 11.48 14.87 -29.06
N LEU A 544 11.28 15.68 -30.10
CA LEU A 544 12.32 15.93 -31.11
C LEU A 544 13.57 16.57 -30.50
N ALA A 545 13.41 17.49 -29.55
CA ALA A 545 14.54 18.12 -28.87
C ALA A 545 15.29 17.15 -27.94
N PHE A 546 14.57 16.33 -27.16
CA PHE A 546 15.20 15.31 -26.33
C PHE A 546 15.80 14.16 -27.14
N ALA A 547 15.18 13.81 -28.27
CA ALA A 547 15.71 12.82 -29.19
C ALA A 547 17.06 13.28 -29.77
N ASP A 548 17.17 14.53 -30.20
CA ASP A 548 18.43 15.13 -30.64
C ASP A 548 19.48 15.12 -29.52
N ALA A 549 19.11 15.59 -28.32
CA ALA A 549 20.01 15.64 -27.16
C ALA A 549 20.52 14.26 -26.72
N LEU A 550 19.69 13.21 -26.83
CA LEU A 550 20.02 11.85 -26.41
C LEU A 550 20.55 10.97 -27.56
N GLY A 551 20.64 11.49 -28.78
CA GLY A 551 21.09 10.75 -29.96
C GLY A 551 20.12 9.64 -30.39
N VAL A 552 18.81 9.87 -30.25
CA VAL A 552 17.75 8.98 -30.71
C VAL A 552 17.45 9.26 -32.17
N PRO A 553 17.61 8.27 -33.08
CA PRO A 553 17.17 8.42 -34.46
C PRO A 553 15.64 8.53 -34.52
N VAL A 554 15.14 9.52 -35.26
CA VAL A 554 13.71 9.69 -35.58
C VAL A 554 13.55 9.49 -37.08
N PRO A 555 13.12 8.29 -37.54
CA PRO A 555 12.87 8.02 -38.95
C PRO A 555 11.82 8.97 -39.55
N GLU A 556 11.94 9.28 -40.84
CA GLU A 556 10.98 10.15 -41.55
C GLU A 556 9.55 9.58 -41.54
N ASP A 557 9.42 8.26 -41.41
CA ASP A 557 8.16 7.53 -41.36
C ASP A 557 7.65 7.26 -39.94
N GLU A 558 8.35 7.73 -38.89
CA GLU A 558 7.84 7.63 -37.53
C GLU A 558 6.60 8.52 -37.34
N VAL A 559 5.51 7.93 -36.87
CA VAL A 559 4.27 8.66 -36.57
C VAL A 559 4.42 9.38 -35.24
N LEU A 560 4.65 10.70 -35.29
CA LEU A 560 4.88 11.53 -34.10
C LEU A 560 3.60 12.07 -33.46
N GLY A 561 2.60 12.42 -34.27
CA GLY A 561 1.33 12.98 -33.80
C GLY A 561 0.25 11.93 -33.59
N CYS A 562 -0.83 12.32 -32.92
CA CYS A 562 -1.97 11.45 -32.63
C CYS A 562 -3.31 11.99 -33.14
N ALA A 563 -3.33 13.09 -33.90
CA ALA A 563 -4.57 13.70 -34.40
C ALA A 563 -5.54 12.67 -34.98
N ASN A 564 -5.06 11.79 -35.87
CA ASN A 564 -5.92 10.83 -36.57
C ASN A 564 -6.05 9.47 -35.88
N MET A 565 -5.54 9.31 -34.65
CA MET A 565 -5.62 8.05 -33.91
C MET A 565 -6.98 7.90 -33.21
N GLN A 566 -7.67 6.79 -33.48
CA GLN A 566 -8.86 6.40 -32.72
C GLN A 566 -8.48 5.97 -31.30
N ARG A 567 -9.43 6.10 -30.37
CA ARG A 567 -9.23 5.65 -29.00
C ARG A 567 -8.99 4.14 -28.95
N PHE A 568 -8.12 3.70 -28.04
CA PHE A 568 -8.01 2.28 -27.70
C PHE A 568 -9.35 1.74 -27.22
N ASP A 569 -9.69 0.52 -27.63
CA ASP A 569 -10.86 -0.22 -27.20
C ASP A 569 -10.54 -1.72 -27.05
N THR A 570 -11.52 -2.50 -26.58
CA THR A 570 -11.34 -3.91 -26.24
C THR A 570 -11.11 -4.84 -27.44
N ALA A 571 -11.22 -4.35 -28.69
CA ALA A 571 -10.88 -5.11 -29.88
C ALA A 571 -9.40 -4.94 -30.29
N GLY A 572 -8.69 -3.99 -29.69
CA GLY A 572 -7.27 -3.77 -29.89
C GLY A 572 -6.39 -4.82 -29.20
N SER A 573 -5.19 -5.04 -29.74
CA SER A 573 -4.19 -5.96 -29.16
C SER A 573 -3.58 -5.45 -27.85
N GLY A 574 -3.72 -4.14 -27.57
CA GLY A 574 -3.37 -3.54 -26.28
C GLY A 574 -4.32 -3.91 -25.14
N ALA A 575 -5.50 -4.45 -25.46
CA ALA A 575 -6.47 -4.92 -24.48
C ALA A 575 -6.07 -6.29 -23.93
N LEU A 576 -4.99 -6.29 -23.13
CA LEU A 576 -4.47 -7.48 -22.48
C LEU A 576 -5.49 -8.04 -21.50
N ALA A 577 -5.70 -9.35 -21.53
CA ALA A 577 -6.55 -10.04 -20.58
C ALA A 577 -5.75 -10.29 -19.27
N ILE A 578 -5.77 -9.30 -18.37
CA ILE A 578 -4.94 -9.26 -17.14
C ILE A 578 -5.76 -8.99 -15.86
N TYR A 579 -7.08 -9.12 -15.95
CA TYR A 579 -7.99 -9.01 -14.82
C TYR A 579 -8.82 -10.28 -14.70
N TRP A 580 -9.27 -10.61 -13.50
CA TRP A 580 -10.17 -11.73 -13.25
C TRP A 580 -11.61 -11.26 -13.20
N GLU A 581 -12.50 -12.05 -13.77
CA GLU A 581 -13.95 -11.86 -13.72
C GLU A 581 -14.65 -13.22 -13.67
N GLN A 582 -15.88 -13.24 -13.17
CA GLN A 582 -16.72 -14.44 -13.15
C GLN A 582 -16.78 -15.15 -14.52
N ASP A 583 -16.53 -16.46 -14.52
CA ASP A 583 -16.72 -17.33 -15.70
C ASP A 583 -18.10 -17.99 -15.68
N TRP A 584 -19.06 -17.37 -16.36
CA TRP A 584 -20.43 -17.92 -16.51
C TRP A 584 -20.50 -19.29 -17.19
N SER A 585 -19.41 -19.78 -17.77
CA SER A 585 -19.35 -21.09 -18.43
C SER A 585 -18.85 -22.22 -17.52
N ARG A 586 -18.34 -21.90 -16.32
CA ARG A 586 -17.77 -22.87 -15.38
C ARG A 586 -18.24 -22.59 -13.95
N PRO A 587 -18.57 -23.62 -13.16
CA PRO A 587 -18.91 -23.41 -11.75
C PRO A 587 -17.67 -22.95 -10.97
N ASN A 588 -17.87 -22.03 -10.02
CA ASN A 588 -16.87 -21.57 -9.04
C ASN A 588 -15.51 -21.18 -9.66
N ALA A 589 -15.57 -20.50 -10.81
CA ALA A 589 -14.38 -20.16 -11.57
C ALA A 589 -14.42 -18.72 -12.06
N CYS A 590 -13.25 -18.10 -12.05
CA CYS A 590 -13.00 -16.86 -12.77
C CYS A 590 -12.24 -17.13 -14.09
N GLN A 591 -12.25 -16.14 -14.97
CA GLN A 591 -11.54 -16.13 -16.25
C GLN A 591 -10.81 -14.79 -16.44
N LEU A 592 -9.81 -14.79 -17.34
CA LEU A 592 -9.12 -13.57 -17.73
C LEU A 592 -10.01 -12.69 -18.61
N VAL A 593 -10.10 -11.40 -18.28
CA VAL A 593 -10.78 -10.37 -19.06
C VAL A 593 -9.87 -9.18 -19.32
N ASN A 594 -10.21 -8.41 -20.37
CA ASN A 594 -9.40 -7.31 -20.89
C ASN A 594 -9.90 -5.91 -20.52
N TYR A 595 -10.75 -5.83 -19.51
CA TYR A 595 -11.21 -4.60 -18.89
C TYR A 595 -10.90 -4.66 -17.40
N GLN A 596 -10.74 -3.49 -16.78
CA GLN A 596 -10.37 -3.39 -15.37
C GLN A 596 -11.49 -3.93 -14.47
N THR A 597 -11.13 -4.77 -13.51
CA THR A 597 -11.97 -5.27 -12.42
C THR A 597 -11.25 -5.08 -11.08
N ALA A 598 -11.87 -5.52 -9.98
CA ALA A 598 -11.26 -5.51 -8.64
C ALA A 598 -10.06 -6.47 -8.50
N PHE A 599 -9.94 -7.46 -9.40
CA PHE A 599 -9.01 -8.58 -9.25
C PHE A 599 -8.02 -8.60 -10.42
N SER A 600 -6.73 -8.51 -10.13
CA SER A 600 -5.69 -8.49 -11.16
C SER A 600 -4.97 -9.82 -11.29
N ALA A 601 -4.80 -10.31 -12.52
CA ALA A 601 -3.92 -11.45 -12.79
C ALA A 601 -2.43 -11.15 -12.57
N LEU A 602 -2.09 -9.90 -12.29
CA LEU A 602 -0.76 -9.43 -11.94
C LEU A 602 -0.46 -9.57 -10.44
N THR A 603 -1.48 -9.74 -9.61
CA THR A 603 -1.38 -9.94 -8.16
C THR A 603 -1.59 -11.43 -7.86
N PRO A 604 -0.59 -12.15 -7.34
CA PRO A 604 -0.77 -13.55 -6.94
C PRO A 604 -1.90 -13.70 -5.92
N GLY A 605 -2.76 -14.71 -6.10
CA GLY A 605 -3.88 -14.99 -5.20
C GLY A 605 -5.17 -14.21 -5.52
N ASP A 606 -5.13 -13.21 -6.40
CA ASP A 606 -6.35 -12.48 -6.80
C ASP A 606 -7.34 -13.36 -7.57
N TYR A 607 -6.91 -14.51 -8.14
CA TYR A 607 -7.84 -15.50 -8.67
C TYR A 607 -8.73 -16.10 -7.58
N VAL A 608 -8.11 -16.45 -6.43
CA VAL A 608 -8.80 -16.97 -5.25
C VAL A 608 -9.81 -15.94 -4.76
N ARG A 609 -9.38 -14.68 -4.60
CA ARG A 609 -10.25 -13.56 -4.20
C ARG A 609 -11.40 -13.33 -5.17
N CYS A 610 -11.17 -13.49 -6.47
CA CYS A 610 -12.23 -13.40 -7.48
C CYS A 610 -13.28 -14.51 -7.28
N VAL A 611 -12.83 -15.74 -6.97
CA VAL A 611 -13.73 -16.85 -6.71
C VAL A 611 -14.51 -16.63 -5.41
N GLU A 612 -13.86 -16.24 -4.32
CA GLU A 612 -14.52 -15.90 -3.04
C GLU A 612 -15.54 -14.76 -3.20
N HIS A 613 -15.24 -13.77 -4.04
CA HIS A 613 -16.14 -12.63 -4.24
C HIS A 613 -17.42 -13.00 -4.99
N TRP A 614 -17.32 -13.86 -6.00
CA TRP A 614 -18.45 -14.17 -6.90
C TRP A 614 -19.24 -15.41 -6.50
N PHE A 615 -18.67 -16.27 -5.67
CA PHE A 615 -19.24 -17.56 -5.32
C PHE A 615 -19.23 -17.76 -3.81
N ASP A 616 -20.36 -18.23 -3.28
CA ASP A 616 -20.51 -18.61 -1.88
C ASP A 616 -19.86 -19.99 -1.70
N VAL A 617 -18.52 -20.00 -1.64
CA VAL A 617 -17.70 -21.20 -1.53
C VAL A 617 -16.88 -21.19 -0.24
N GLU A 618 -16.75 -22.36 0.36
CA GLU A 618 -15.82 -22.59 1.46
C GLU A 618 -14.49 -23.05 0.88
N ILE A 619 -13.44 -22.24 1.05
CA ILE A 619 -12.09 -22.59 0.58
C ILE A 619 -11.37 -23.39 1.65
N ILE A 620 -11.03 -24.63 1.32
CA ILE A 620 -10.29 -25.54 2.20
C ILE A 620 -8.81 -25.49 1.85
N ASP A 621 -7.98 -25.14 2.82
CA ASP A 621 -6.52 -25.30 2.72
C ASP A 621 -6.15 -26.78 2.92
N ASP A 622 -5.58 -27.42 1.88
CA ASP A 622 -5.42 -28.88 1.76
C ASP A 622 -3.96 -29.38 1.69
#